data_AF-W6KYP6-F1
#
_entry.id   AF-W6KYP6-F1
#
_cell.length_a   1.000
_cell.length_b   1.000
_cell.length_c   1.000
_cell.angle_alpha   90.00
_cell.angle_beta   90.00
_cell.angle_gamma   90.00
#
_symmetry.space_group_name_H-M   'P 1'
#
loop_
_entity.id
_entity.type
_entity.pdbx_description
1 polymer ?
#
loop_
_entity_poly.entity_id
_entity_poly.type
_entity_poly.pdbx_seq_one_letter_code
_entity_poly.pdbx_strand_id
1 'polypeptide(L)'
;MADLFPEFAAEYRAAGAANVIPVETLSVDAGVVAAWACGCCGEVWRCAVFVRCICKTECPSCTARHHPTLTESHPELIPFWDPIRNDPFLTPERVEGRSGARAHWRCPSCGTTYTARIRDRVRGKAECPSCTLSHAQSADLLAREEDVLRQEWHPLKNGDLRLDQVQMRDQRRLVWWLCTLCGNEWEATLNARLSRTGRTKGKVCPSCKGRGVDLS
;
A
#
# COMPACT_ATOMS: atom_id res chain seq x y z
N MET A 1 28.82 34.87 -16.67
CA MET A 1 28.06 33.60 -16.70
C MET A 1 28.53 32.72 -17.84
N ALA A 2 28.61 33.26 -19.06
CA ALA A 2 28.99 32.56 -20.28
C ALA A 2 30.23 31.64 -20.15
N ASP A 3 31.29 32.10 -19.48
CA ASP A 3 32.55 31.35 -19.40
C ASP A 3 32.56 30.30 -18.29
N LEU A 4 31.89 30.56 -17.17
CA LEU A 4 31.91 29.70 -15.98
C LEU A 4 30.92 28.53 -16.10
N PHE A 5 29.78 28.75 -16.76
CA PHE A 5 28.71 27.75 -16.93
C PHE A 5 28.19 27.78 -18.38
N PRO A 6 28.98 27.29 -19.35
CA PRO A 6 28.62 27.31 -20.76
C PRO A 6 27.31 26.57 -21.07
N GLU A 7 26.98 25.53 -20.30
CA GLU A 7 25.72 24.79 -20.41
C GLU A 7 24.50 25.65 -20.05
N PHE A 8 24.58 26.45 -18.99
CA PHE A 8 23.49 27.36 -18.61
C PHE A 8 23.42 28.57 -19.55
N ALA A 9 24.56 29.02 -20.07
CA ALA A 9 24.59 30.03 -21.11
C ALA A 9 23.90 29.54 -22.40
N ALA A 10 24.03 28.26 -22.76
CA ALA A 10 23.31 27.67 -23.88
C ALA A 10 21.79 27.65 -23.63
N GLU A 11 21.33 27.26 -22.44
CA GLU A 11 19.91 27.30 -22.07
C GLU A 11 19.34 28.73 -22.08
N TYR A 12 20.12 29.71 -21.61
CA TYR A 12 19.76 31.13 -21.62
C TYR A 12 19.61 31.65 -23.05
N ARG A 13 20.57 31.34 -23.93
CA ARG A 13 20.52 31.73 -25.34
C ARG A 13 19.36 31.05 -26.07
N ALA A 14 19.10 29.78 -25.77
CA ALA A 14 18.01 29.02 -26.37
C ALA A 14 16.61 29.56 -25.99
N ALA A 15 16.47 30.26 -24.87
CA ALA A 15 15.24 30.97 -24.52
C ALA A 15 14.98 32.22 -25.39
N GLY A 16 15.96 32.63 -26.20
CA GLY A 16 15.81 33.64 -27.24
C GLY A 16 15.37 35.00 -26.73
N ALA A 17 14.40 35.60 -27.43
CA ALA A 17 13.92 36.96 -27.19
C ALA A 17 13.27 37.20 -25.81
N ALA A 18 13.05 36.14 -25.01
CA ALA A 18 12.58 36.27 -23.64
C ALA A 18 13.65 36.88 -22.69
N ASN A 19 14.91 36.92 -23.14
CA ASN A 19 16.05 37.47 -22.44
C ASN A 19 16.60 38.71 -23.16
N VAL A 20 16.67 39.83 -22.44
CA VAL A 20 17.13 41.12 -23.00
C VAL A 20 18.54 41.50 -22.55
N ILE A 21 19.08 40.84 -21.54
CA ILE A 21 20.42 41.11 -21.03
C ILE A 21 21.41 40.17 -21.74
N PRO A 22 22.51 40.68 -22.31
CA PRO A 22 23.55 39.82 -22.87
C PRO A 22 24.10 38.85 -21.82
N VAL A 23 24.21 37.58 -22.18
CA VAL A 23 24.65 36.51 -21.26
C VAL A 23 26.10 36.70 -20.78
N GLU A 24 26.91 37.40 -21.57
CA GLU A 24 28.29 37.74 -21.28
C GLU A 24 28.41 38.74 -20.11
N THR A 25 27.40 39.58 -19.89
CA THR A 25 27.41 40.61 -18.83
C THR A 25 26.80 40.11 -17.51
N LEU A 26 26.17 38.94 -17.51
CA LEU A 26 25.53 38.39 -16.32
C LEU A 26 26.54 37.75 -15.37
N SER A 27 26.54 38.18 -14.11
CA SER A 27 27.19 37.44 -13.02
C SER A 27 26.40 36.18 -12.67
N VAL A 28 27.08 35.14 -12.22
CA VAL A 28 26.47 33.84 -11.90
C VAL A 28 25.63 33.86 -10.62
N ASP A 29 25.85 34.84 -9.75
CA ASP A 29 25.12 35.09 -8.51
C ASP A 29 24.04 36.18 -8.67
N ALA A 30 23.77 36.63 -9.89
CA ALA A 30 22.80 37.69 -10.13
C ALA A 30 21.38 37.27 -9.71
N GLY A 31 20.70 38.18 -9.00
CA GLY A 31 19.29 38.05 -8.62
C GLY A 31 18.29 38.25 -9.77
N VAL A 32 18.77 38.55 -10.99
CA VAL A 32 17.93 38.85 -12.14
C VAL A 32 17.17 37.60 -12.58
N VAL A 33 15.85 37.73 -12.77
CA VAL A 33 15.00 36.66 -13.31
C VAL A 33 15.14 36.59 -14.82
N ALA A 34 15.59 35.44 -15.31
CA ALA A 34 15.78 35.14 -16.72
C ALA A 34 14.86 33.99 -17.17
N ALA A 35 14.67 33.88 -18.48
CA ALA A 35 14.07 32.71 -19.12
C ALA A 35 15.15 31.68 -19.47
N TRP A 36 14.81 30.40 -19.33
CA TRP A 36 15.70 29.26 -19.57
C TRP A 36 14.97 28.25 -20.44
N ALA A 37 15.61 27.76 -21.50
CA ALA A 37 15.03 26.74 -22.36
C ALA A 37 15.67 25.37 -22.09
N CYS A 38 14.83 24.36 -21.87
CA CYS A 38 15.30 23.04 -21.46
C CYS A 38 15.90 22.30 -22.65
N GLY A 39 17.17 21.89 -22.56
CA GLY A 39 17.78 21.03 -23.58
C GLY A 39 17.13 19.64 -23.72
N CYS A 40 16.46 19.14 -22.68
CA CYS A 40 15.81 17.83 -22.69
C CYS A 40 14.40 17.86 -23.29
N CYS A 41 13.59 18.89 -22.99
CA CYS A 41 12.17 18.89 -23.37
C CYS A 41 11.69 20.15 -24.08
N GLY A 42 12.56 21.14 -24.32
CA GLY A 42 12.23 22.39 -24.99
C GLY A 42 11.39 23.39 -24.19
N GLU A 43 10.91 23.02 -22.99
CA GLU A 43 10.11 23.90 -22.15
C GLU A 43 10.90 25.14 -21.73
N VAL A 44 10.25 26.30 -21.79
CA VAL A 44 10.84 27.57 -21.32
C VAL A 44 10.27 27.92 -19.96
N TRP A 45 11.14 28.07 -18.95
CA TRP A 45 10.74 28.47 -17.60
C TRP A 45 11.52 29.69 -17.11
N ARG A 46 11.03 30.34 -16.05
CA ARG A 46 11.66 31.52 -15.46
C ARG A 46 12.20 31.25 -14.07
N CYS A 47 13.45 31.62 -13.83
CA CYS A 47 14.03 31.67 -12.49
C CYS A 47 15.23 32.65 -12.45
N ALA A 48 15.67 33.02 -11.26
CA ALA A 48 16.82 33.92 -11.10
C ALA A 48 18.13 33.25 -11.55
N VAL A 49 19.08 34.05 -12.06
CA VAL A 49 20.39 33.55 -12.51
C VAL A 49 21.11 32.78 -11.42
N PHE A 50 21.13 33.27 -10.18
CA PHE A 50 21.73 32.54 -9.07
C PHE A 50 21.00 31.22 -8.76
N VAL A 51 19.67 31.16 -8.91
CA VAL A 51 18.90 29.93 -8.69
C VAL A 51 19.27 28.88 -9.73
N ARG A 52 19.39 29.28 -11.00
CA ARG A 52 19.81 28.34 -12.05
C ARG A 52 21.28 27.92 -11.92
N CYS A 53 22.19 28.87 -11.69
CA CYS A 53 23.63 28.64 -11.80
C CYS A 53 24.26 28.11 -10.50
N ILE A 54 23.88 28.68 -9.36
CA ILE A 54 24.46 28.35 -8.05
C ILE A 54 23.64 27.24 -7.38
N CYS A 55 22.32 27.40 -7.32
CA CYS A 55 21.45 26.37 -6.74
C CYS A 55 21.23 25.18 -7.69
N LYS A 56 21.65 25.30 -8.96
CA LYS A 56 21.59 24.24 -9.98
C LYS A 56 20.20 23.60 -10.12
N THR A 57 19.15 24.42 -10.03
CA THR A 57 17.78 23.93 -10.18
C THR A 57 17.57 23.35 -11.58
N GLU A 58 16.96 22.17 -11.64
CA GLU A 58 16.62 21.50 -12.89
C GLU A 58 15.38 22.12 -13.57
N CYS A 59 15.10 21.70 -14.80
CA CYS A 59 13.85 22.06 -15.48
C CYS A 59 12.66 21.54 -14.66
N PRO A 60 11.70 22.41 -14.26
CA PRO A 60 10.58 22.01 -13.43
C PRO A 60 9.75 20.88 -14.05
N SER A 61 9.50 20.93 -15.36
CA SER A 61 8.71 19.93 -16.07
C SER A 61 9.42 18.58 -16.22
N CYS A 62 10.75 18.57 -16.35
CA CYS A 62 11.52 17.32 -16.35
C CYS A 62 11.56 16.74 -14.94
N THR A 63 11.80 17.58 -13.93
CA THR A 63 11.80 17.18 -12.52
C THR A 63 10.48 16.51 -12.14
N ALA A 64 9.34 17.14 -12.46
CA ALA A 64 8.02 16.59 -12.19
C ALA A 64 7.80 15.23 -12.87
N ARG A 65 8.23 15.06 -14.13
CA ARG A 65 8.14 13.78 -14.85
C ARG A 65 8.98 12.67 -14.23
N HIS A 66 10.18 13.00 -13.73
CA HIS A 66 11.04 12.02 -13.08
C HIS A 66 10.64 11.74 -11.63
N HIS A 67 9.88 12.63 -11.02
CA HIS A 67 9.54 12.64 -9.60
C HIS A 67 8.02 12.81 -9.40
N PRO A 68 7.19 11.91 -9.99
CA PRO A 68 5.75 12.04 -9.88
C PRO A 68 5.32 11.90 -8.42
N THR A 69 4.29 12.67 -8.08
CA THR A 69 3.63 12.62 -6.78
C THR A 69 2.96 11.27 -6.56
N LEU A 70 2.53 11.01 -5.32
CA LEU A 70 1.82 9.78 -4.98
C LEU A 70 0.48 9.73 -5.71
N THR A 71 -0.22 10.85 -5.83
CA THR A 71 -1.47 10.95 -6.61
C THR A 71 -1.26 10.62 -8.09
N GLU A 72 -0.17 11.08 -8.70
CA GLU A 72 0.13 10.81 -10.11
C GLU A 72 0.60 9.38 -10.36
N SER A 73 1.43 8.84 -9.47
CA SER A 73 2.07 7.53 -9.67
C SER A 73 1.29 6.34 -9.13
N HIS A 74 0.50 6.53 -8.07
CA HIS A 74 -0.23 5.46 -7.36
C HIS A 74 -1.61 5.94 -6.86
N PRO A 75 -2.51 6.38 -7.76
CA PRO A 75 -3.84 6.89 -7.40
C PRO A 75 -4.69 5.85 -6.64
N GLU A 76 -4.44 4.56 -6.84
CA GLU A 76 -5.12 3.47 -6.14
C GLU A 76 -4.83 3.42 -4.64
N LEU A 77 -3.78 4.10 -4.16
CA LEU A 77 -3.44 4.17 -2.75
C LEU A 77 -4.12 5.33 -2.00
N ILE A 78 -4.64 6.33 -2.72
CA ILE A 78 -5.26 7.53 -2.14
C ILE A 78 -6.47 7.22 -1.26
N PRO A 79 -7.38 6.29 -1.61
CA PRO A 79 -8.50 5.93 -0.73
C PRO A 79 -8.08 5.35 0.63
N PHE A 80 -6.82 4.91 0.74
CA PHE A 80 -6.25 4.36 1.96
C PHE A 80 -5.44 5.38 2.76
N TRP A 81 -5.28 6.62 2.29
CA TRP A 81 -4.65 7.69 3.06
C TRP A 81 -5.55 8.09 4.23
N ASP A 82 -4.98 8.34 5.41
CA ASP A 82 -5.75 8.82 6.58
C ASP A 82 -5.54 10.35 6.75
N PRO A 83 -6.41 11.20 6.16
CA PRO A 83 -6.20 12.65 6.14
C PRO A 83 -6.34 13.30 7.53
N ILE A 84 -6.99 12.63 8.48
CA ILE A 84 -7.19 13.13 9.84
C ILE A 84 -5.92 12.92 10.67
N ARG A 85 -5.22 11.79 10.46
CA ARG A 85 -4.03 11.43 11.23
C ARG A 85 -2.73 11.87 10.59
N ASN A 86 -2.72 12.11 9.28
CA ASN A 86 -1.54 12.63 8.60
C ASN A 86 -1.39 14.13 8.83
N ASP A 87 -0.13 14.58 8.76
CA ASP A 87 0.20 16.00 8.76
C ASP A 87 -0.51 16.70 7.58
N PRO A 88 -1.22 17.82 7.80
CA PRO A 88 -1.94 18.55 6.74
C PRO A 88 -1.07 19.03 5.59
N PHE A 89 0.24 19.19 5.79
CA PHE A 89 1.20 19.58 4.76
C PHE A 89 1.84 18.37 4.05
N LEU A 90 1.73 17.16 4.64
CA LEU A 90 2.08 15.91 4.00
C LEU A 90 0.87 15.40 3.20
N THR A 91 0.67 15.93 1.99
CA THR A 91 -0.46 15.53 1.13
C THR A 91 -0.02 14.62 -0.02
N PRO A 92 -0.88 13.70 -0.49
CA PRO A 92 -0.55 12.83 -1.62
C PRO A 92 -0.15 13.55 -2.92
N GLU A 93 -0.65 14.77 -3.12
CA GLU A 93 -0.36 15.63 -4.27
C GLU A 93 1.00 16.34 -4.16
N ARG A 94 1.70 16.19 -3.04
CA ARG A 94 2.99 16.85 -2.77
C ARG A 94 4.13 15.88 -2.46
N VAL A 95 3.80 14.66 -2.08
CA VAL A 95 4.78 13.64 -1.72
C VAL A 95 5.02 12.68 -2.87
N GLU A 96 6.27 12.32 -3.11
CA GLU A 96 6.62 11.31 -4.12
C GLU A 96 6.31 9.89 -3.62
N GLY A 97 5.98 8.97 -4.53
CA GLY A 97 5.77 7.55 -4.19
C GLY A 97 7.01 6.86 -3.59
N ARG A 98 8.23 7.36 -3.87
CA ARG A 98 9.49 6.85 -3.30
C ARG A 98 9.89 7.49 -1.98
N SER A 99 9.05 8.38 -1.43
CA SER A 99 9.36 9.13 -0.22
C SER A 99 9.66 8.22 0.98
N GLY A 100 10.63 8.65 1.80
CA GLY A 100 10.93 8.03 3.09
C GLY A 100 10.01 8.47 4.24
N ALA A 101 9.15 9.47 4.00
CA ALA A 101 8.22 9.96 4.99
C ALA A 101 7.28 8.84 5.45
N ARG A 102 6.89 8.90 6.73
CA ARG A 102 5.91 7.99 7.32
C ARG A 102 4.54 8.64 7.20
N ALA A 103 3.56 7.85 6.77
CA ALA A 103 2.18 8.23 6.69
C ALA A 103 1.29 7.20 7.38
N HIS A 104 0.12 7.65 7.82
CA HIS A 104 -0.97 6.85 8.34
C HIS A 104 -1.85 6.37 7.19
N TRP A 105 -2.08 5.06 7.15
CA TRP A 105 -2.85 4.37 6.12
C TRP A 105 -4.01 3.60 6.76
N ARG A 106 -5.21 3.74 6.21
CA ARG A 106 -6.39 2.95 6.60
C ARG A 106 -6.40 1.65 5.83
N CYS A 107 -6.37 0.52 6.55
CA CYS A 107 -6.45 -0.80 5.92
C CYS A 107 -7.81 -0.99 5.24
N PRO A 108 -7.87 -1.36 3.95
CA PRO A 108 -9.14 -1.66 3.28
C PRO A 108 -9.85 -2.89 3.83
N SER A 109 -9.10 -3.85 4.39
CA SER A 109 -9.64 -5.14 4.84
C SER A 109 -10.28 -5.07 6.23
N CYS A 110 -9.64 -4.36 7.17
CA CYS A 110 -10.08 -4.32 8.57
C CYS A 110 -10.39 -2.91 9.09
N GLY A 111 -10.20 -1.87 8.28
CA GLY A 111 -10.44 -0.47 8.66
C GLY A 111 -9.45 0.11 9.67
N THR A 112 -8.51 -0.68 10.20
CA THR A 112 -7.51 -0.20 11.17
C THR A 112 -6.49 0.69 10.49
N THR A 113 -6.21 1.85 11.08
CA THR A 113 -5.11 2.70 10.63
C THR A 113 -3.78 2.17 11.15
N TYR A 114 -2.76 2.17 10.30
CA TYR A 114 -1.38 1.82 10.65
C TYR A 114 -0.39 2.79 9.99
N THR A 115 0.81 2.90 10.55
CA THR A 115 1.84 3.80 10.05
C THR A 115 2.87 3.03 9.23
N ALA A 116 3.19 3.53 8.03
CA ALA A 116 4.21 2.96 7.16
C ALA A 116 4.95 4.05 6.39
N ARG A 117 6.17 3.76 5.94
CA ARG A 117 6.85 4.63 4.95
C ARG A 117 6.11 4.58 3.62
N ILE A 118 6.00 5.72 2.95
CA ILE A 118 5.31 5.82 1.65
C ILE A 118 5.95 4.84 0.64
N ARG A 119 7.28 4.85 0.51
CA ARG A 119 8.00 3.91 -0.38
C ARG A 119 7.71 2.44 -0.10
N ASP A 120 7.53 2.07 1.17
CA ASP A 120 7.32 0.68 1.56
C ASP A 120 5.88 0.26 1.29
N ARG A 121 4.92 1.18 1.47
CA ARG A 121 3.52 0.96 1.08
C ARG A 121 3.35 0.80 -0.43
N VAL A 122 4.02 1.65 -1.21
CA VAL A 122 4.04 1.61 -2.68
C VAL A 122 4.64 0.29 -3.18
N ARG A 123 5.74 -0.18 -2.58
CA ARG A 123 6.39 -1.45 -2.95
C ARG A 123 5.65 -2.70 -2.44
N GLY A 124 4.50 -2.55 -1.78
CA GLY A 124 3.77 -3.65 -1.18
C GLY A 124 4.48 -4.33 0.00
N LYS A 125 5.51 -3.70 0.58
CA LYS A 125 6.28 -4.23 1.72
C LYS A 125 5.68 -3.88 3.08
N ALA A 126 4.75 -2.93 3.12
CA ALA A 126 4.07 -2.52 4.34
C ALA A 126 2.63 -3.05 4.34
N GLU A 127 2.47 -4.25 4.91
CA GLU A 127 1.16 -4.86 5.16
C GLU A 127 0.53 -4.32 6.45
N CYS A 128 -0.80 -4.49 6.59
CA CYS A 128 -1.49 -4.10 7.82
C CYS A 128 -1.06 -5.01 8.98
N PRO A 129 -0.49 -4.46 10.08
CA PRO A 129 -0.02 -5.27 11.20
C PRO A 129 -1.14 -6.09 11.84
N SER A 130 -2.34 -5.51 11.99
CA SER A 130 -3.50 -6.21 12.57
C SER A 130 -3.93 -7.42 11.72
N CYS A 131 -3.95 -7.27 10.40
CA CYS A 131 -4.27 -8.38 9.50
C CYS A 131 -3.18 -9.45 9.54
N THR A 132 -1.90 -9.04 9.54
CA THR A 132 -0.75 -9.95 9.57
C THR A 132 -0.77 -10.80 10.85
N LEU A 133 -1.00 -10.17 12.01
CA LEU A 133 -1.13 -10.87 13.28
C LEU A 133 -2.33 -11.81 13.30
N SER A 134 -3.48 -11.36 12.79
CA SER A 134 -4.66 -12.22 12.67
C SER A 134 -4.39 -13.44 11.80
N HIS A 135 -3.68 -13.29 10.68
CA HIS A 135 -3.34 -14.40 9.79
C HIS A 135 -2.41 -15.41 10.46
N ALA A 136 -1.39 -14.93 11.19
CA ALA A 136 -0.48 -15.81 11.93
C ALA A 136 -1.21 -16.62 13.02
N GLN A 137 -2.09 -15.97 13.78
CA GLN A 137 -2.90 -16.63 14.80
C GLN A 137 -3.87 -17.66 14.19
N SER A 138 -4.47 -17.33 13.05
CA SER A 138 -5.33 -18.25 12.30
C SER A 138 -4.57 -19.47 11.80
N ALA A 139 -3.34 -19.29 11.29
CA ALA A 139 -2.51 -20.38 10.81
C ALA A 139 -2.08 -21.33 11.94
N ASP A 140 -1.65 -20.80 13.09
CA ASP A 140 -1.31 -21.60 14.27
C ASP A 140 -2.50 -22.42 14.77
N LEU A 141 -3.69 -21.80 14.83
CA LEU A 141 -4.89 -22.48 15.28
C LEU A 141 -5.34 -23.57 14.31
N LEU A 142 -5.25 -23.34 12.99
CA LEU A 142 -5.53 -24.36 11.99
C LEU A 142 -4.56 -25.54 12.12
N ALA A 143 -3.26 -25.28 12.26
CA ALA A 143 -2.24 -26.33 12.38
C ALA A 143 -2.47 -27.25 13.59
N ARG A 144 -2.99 -26.71 14.70
CA ARG A 144 -3.29 -27.49 15.92
C ARG A 144 -4.53 -28.37 15.81
N GLU A 145 -5.51 -27.94 15.04
CA GLU A 145 -6.83 -28.60 14.95
C GLU A 145 -7.01 -29.37 13.63
N GLU A 146 -6.00 -29.36 12.75
CA GLU A 146 -6.06 -29.87 11.38
C GLU A 146 -6.49 -31.35 11.32
N ASP A 147 -5.94 -32.18 12.19
CA ASP A 147 -6.26 -33.62 12.23
C ASP A 147 -7.73 -33.86 12.55
N VAL A 148 -8.28 -33.17 13.55
CA VAL A 148 -9.68 -33.29 13.95
C VAL A 148 -10.60 -32.78 12.83
N LEU A 149 -10.26 -31.65 12.22
CA LEU A 149 -11.02 -31.09 11.11
C LEU A 149 -11.02 -31.99 9.87
N ARG A 150 -9.89 -32.62 9.55
CA ARG A 150 -9.80 -33.58 8.43
C ARG A 150 -10.64 -34.83 8.70
N GLN A 151 -10.64 -35.34 9.93
CA GLN A 151 -11.46 -36.50 10.31
C GLN A 151 -12.96 -36.20 10.24
N GLU A 152 -13.37 -34.98 10.60
CA GLU A 152 -14.76 -34.57 10.53
C GLU A 152 -15.16 -33.96 9.19
N TRP A 153 -14.27 -33.88 8.21
CA TRP A 153 -14.61 -33.39 6.87
C TRP A 153 -15.55 -34.35 6.17
N HIS A 154 -16.71 -33.87 5.70
CA HIS A 154 -17.66 -34.78 5.07
C HIS A 154 -17.10 -35.32 3.73
N PRO A 155 -17.03 -36.65 3.53
CA PRO A 155 -16.31 -37.26 2.41
C PRO A 155 -16.98 -37.06 1.04
N LEU A 156 -18.30 -36.89 1.01
CA LEU A 156 -19.07 -36.77 -0.25
C LEU A 156 -19.64 -35.35 -0.52
N LYS A 157 -20.21 -34.68 0.49
CA LYS A 157 -20.98 -33.44 0.31
C LYS A 157 -20.15 -32.20 -0.02
N ASN A 158 -18.85 -32.22 0.21
CA ASN A 158 -17.96 -31.13 -0.16
C ASN A 158 -17.43 -31.25 -1.60
N GLY A 159 -17.73 -32.34 -2.31
CA GLY A 159 -17.19 -32.61 -3.65
C GLY A 159 -15.65 -32.62 -3.65
N ASP A 160 -15.05 -31.96 -4.64
CA ASP A 160 -13.59 -31.85 -4.77
C ASP A 160 -12.96 -30.80 -3.84
N LEU A 161 -13.77 -30.12 -3.02
CA LEU A 161 -13.27 -29.10 -2.09
C LEU A 161 -12.45 -29.76 -0.98
N ARG A 162 -11.21 -29.29 -0.83
CA ARG A 162 -10.31 -29.67 0.25
C ARG A 162 -10.31 -28.64 1.37
N LEU A 163 -9.98 -29.08 2.59
CA LEU A 163 -9.92 -28.22 3.78
C LEU A 163 -8.94 -27.04 3.60
N ASP A 164 -7.78 -27.28 3.00
CA ASP A 164 -6.73 -26.28 2.71
C ASP A 164 -7.17 -25.20 1.71
N GLN A 165 -8.25 -25.45 0.96
CA GLN A 165 -8.84 -24.50 0.02
C GLN A 165 -9.95 -23.64 0.67
N VAL A 166 -10.27 -23.87 1.94
CA VAL A 166 -11.24 -23.06 2.69
C VAL A 166 -10.50 -22.02 3.54
N GLN A 167 -10.79 -20.74 3.27
CA GLN A 167 -10.19 -19.63 4.00
C GLN A 167 -10.83 -19.49 5.38
N MET A 168 -10.03 -19.46 6.45
CA MET A 168 -10.54 -19.30 7.82
C MET A 168 -11.35 -18.01 8.02
N ARG A 169 -11.01 -16.92 7.30
CA ARG A 169 -11.75 -15.65 7.39
C ARG A 169 -13.10 -15.66 6.69
N ASP A 170 -13.41 -16.70 5.92
CA ASP A 170 -14.68 -16.79 5.21
C ASP A 170 -15.81 -17.10 6.20
N GLN A 171 -16.52 -16.04 6.58
CA GLN A 171 -17.64 -16.13 7.53
C GLN A 171 -18.94 -16.60 6.86
N ARG A 172 -18.97 -16.77 5.54
CA ARG A 172 -20.19 -17.08 4.78
C ARG A 172 -20.17 -18.48 4.17
N ARG A 173 -19.00 -19.00 3.82
CA ARG A 173 -18.87 -20.33 3.22
C ARG A 173 -19.11 -21.43 4.23
N LEU A 174 -20.31 -22.00 4.16
CA LEU A 174 -20.66 -23.23 4.87
C LEU A 174 -20.07 -24.43 4.12
N VAL A 175 -19.51 -25.37 4.88
CA VAL A 175 -19.05 -26.68 4.41
C VAL A 175 -19.65 -27.76 5.29
N TRP A 176 -19.73 -28.97 4.75
CA TRP A 176 -20.33 -30.11 5.43
C TRP A 176 -19.31 -30.83 6.31
N TRP A 177 -19.72 -31.12 7.53
CA TRP A 177 -18.97 -31.88 8.52
C TRP A 177 -19.73 -33.15 8.88
N LEU A 178 -19.00 -34.21 9.24
CA LEU A 178 -19.51 -35.50 9.66
C LEU A 178 -18.92 -35.85 11.03
N CYS A 179 -19.79 -36.08 12.02
CA CYS A 179 -19.35 -36.34 13.38
C CYS A 179 -18.77 -37.76 13.45
N THR A 180 -17.51 -37.89 13.86
CA THR A 180 -16.87 -39.20 14.02
C THR A 180 -17.47 -40.03 15.16
N LEU A 181 -18.06 -39.37 16.16
CA LEU A 181 -18.64 -40.05 17.34
C LEU A 181 -20.06 -40.58 17.14
N CYS A 182 -20.90 -39.84 16.41
CA CYS A 182 -22.34 -40.15 16.32
C CYS A 182 -22.89 -40.20 14.90
N GLY A 183 -22.05 -39.95 13.89
CA GLY A 183 -22.44 -39.96 12.47
C GLY A 183 -23.35 -38.80 12.05
N ASN A 184 -23.68 -37.86 12.94
CA ASN A 184 -24.49 -36.71 12.59
C ASN A 184 -23.71 -35.77 11.65
N GLU A 185 -24.35 -35.37 10.57
CA GLU A 185 -23.85 -34.38 9.62
C GLU A 185 -24.35 -32.97 9.98
N TRP A 186 -23.53 -31.94 9.74
CA TRP A 186 -23.96 -30.55 9.89
C TRP A 186 -23.15 -29.60 9.02
N GLU A 187 -23.72 -28.43 8.78
CA GLU A 187 -23.05 -27.33 8.08
C GLU A 187 -22.48 -26.32 9.07
N ALA A 188 -21.22 -25.95 8.87
CA ALA A 188 -20.58 -24.87 9.60
C ALA A 188 -19.45 -24.26 8.77
N THR A 189 -19.11 -23.00 9.04
CA THR A 189 -17.92 -22.38 8.46
C THR A 189 -16.67 -22.89 9.16
N LEU A 190 -15.53 -22.88 8.45
CA LEU A 190 -14.23 -23.20 9.06
C LEU A 190 -13.93 -22.27 10.26
N ASN A 191 -14.31 -20.99 10.16
CA ASN A 191 -14.21 -20.03 11.25
C ASN A 191 -14.98 -20.46 12.51
N ALA A 192 -16.20 -20.99 12.33
CA ALA A 192 -17.03 -21.44 13.45
C ALA A 192 -16.41 -22.66 14.15
N ARG A 193 -15.86 -23.60 13.37
CA ARG A 193 -15.13 -24.77 13.86
C ARG A 193 -13.90 -24.41 14.68
N LEU A 194 -13.11 -23.46 14.19
CA LEU A 194 -11.90 -22.97 14.85
C LEU A 194 -12.17 -21.90 15.91
N SER A 195 -13.43 -21.63 16.27
CA SER A 195 -13.74 -20.60 17.25
C SER A 195 -13.14 -20.94 18.62
N ARG A 196 -12.45 -19.98 19.23
CA ARG A 196 -11.92 -20.11 20.60
C ARG A 196 -13.04 -20.25 21.65
N THR A 197 -14.25 -19.78 21.34
CA THR A 197 -15.37 -19.86 22.27
C THR A 197 -16.13 -21.17 22.08
N GLY A 198 -16.33 -21.94 23.16
CA GLY A 198 -17.12 -23.19 23.12
C GLY A 198 -18.62 -22.96 22.80
N ARG A 199 -19.09 -21.70 22.87
CA ARG A 199 -20.50 -21.35 22.67
C ARG A 199 -20.87 -21.14 21.20
N THR A 200 -19.89 -20.95 20.31
CA THR A 200 -20.14 -20.71 18.88
C THR A 200 -20.98 -21.82 18.25
N LYS A 201 -22.07 -21.43 17.58
CA LYS A 201 -22.93 -22.35 16.82
C LYS A 201 -22.12 -22.92 15.66
N GLY A 202 -22.16 -24.24 15.50
CA GLY A 202 -21.42 -24.95 14.46
C GLY A 202 -20.00 -25.35 14.84
N LYS A 203 -19.47 -24.97 16.02
CA LYS A 203 -18.12 -25.36 16.48
C LYS A 203 -17.98 -26.87 16.67
N VAL A 204 -18.96 -27.47 17.32
CA VAL A 204 -19.05 -28.90 17.62
C VAL A 204 -20.34 -29.45 17.03
N CYS A 205 -20.39 -30.78 16.86
CA CYS A 205 -21.59 -31.49 16.43
C CYS A 205 -22.82 -31.05 17.27
N PRO A 206 -23.89 -30.50 16.65
CA PRO A 206 -25.09 -30.06 17.36
C PRO A 206 -25.75 -31.19 18.15
N SER A 207 -25.69 -32.40 17.60
CA SER A 207 -26.23 -33.63 18.19
C SER A 207 -25.42 -34.12 19.41
N CYS A 208 -24.12 -33.81 19.51
CA CYS A 208 -23.29 -34.20 20.68
C CYS A 208 -23.31 -33.15 21.79
N LYS A 209 -23.44 -31.86 21.45
CA LYS A 209 -23.37 -30.73 22.38
C LYS A 209 -24.36 -30.81 23.56
N GLY A 210 -25.48 -31.51 23.41
CA GLY A 210 -26.49 -31.72 24.45
C GLY A 210 -26.41 -33.07 25.19
N ARG A 211 -25.47 -33.94 24.84
CA ARG A 211 -25.40 -35.33 25.35
C ARG A 211 -24.25 -35.62 26.31
N GLY A 212 -23.41 -34.63 26.64
CA GLY A 212 -22.31 -34.82 27.59
C GLY A 212 -21.29 -35.88 27.16
N VAL A 213 -21.13 -36.07 25.85
CA VAL A 213 -20.10 -36.99 25.32
C VAL A 213 -18.78 -36.25 25.35
N ASP A 214 -17.91 -36.66 26.27
CA ASP A 214 -16.60 -36.07 26.47
C ASP A 214 -15.69 -36.37 25.27
N LEU A 215 -14.97 -35.35 24.81
CA LEU A 215 -13.94 -35.48 23.77
C LEU A 215 -12.61 -35.68 24.50
N SER A 216 -12.30 -36.92 24.87
CA SER A 216 -10.99 -37.33 25.40
C SER A 216 -9.94 -37.39 24.31
#